data_AF-A0A967DG19-F1
#
_entry.id   AF-A0A967DG19-F1
#
_cell.length_a   1.000
_cell.length_b   1.000
_cell.length_c   1.000
_cell.angle_alpha   90.00
_cell.angle_beta   90.00
_cell.angle_gamma   90.00
#
_symmetry.space_group_name_H-M   'P 1'
#
loop_
_entity.id
_entity.type
_entity.pdbx_description
1 polymer ?
#
loop_
_entity_poly.entity_id
_entity_poly.type
_entity_poly.pdbx_seq_one_letter_code
_entity_poly.pdbx_strand_id
1 'polypeptide(L)' 'QFHTGEMIHTENSYKYPKAMFLKMLQEVGFTQVTAWTDPESNFLVCFAGFK' A
#
# COMPACT_ATOMS: atom_id res chain seq x y z
N GLN A 1 -34.70 2.06 -5.65
CA GLN A 1 -34.50 3.48 -6.04
C GLN A 1 -33.74 4.12 -4.90
N PHE A 2 -32.69 4.90 -5.15
CA PHE A 2 -32.01 5.63 -4.07
C PHE A 2 -32.82 6.87 -3.71
N HIS A 3 -32.89 7.17 -2.41
CA HIS A 3 -33.46 8.41 -1.91
C HIS A 3 -32.49 9.59 -2.11
N THR A 4 -33.01 10.82 -2.11
CA THR A 4 -32.18 12.02 -2.16
C THR A 4 -31.18 12.01 -0.99
N GLY A 5 -29.89 12.07 -1.31
CA GLY A 5 -28.81 12.07 -0.32
C GLY A 5 -28.28 10.69 0.07
N GLU A 6 -28.87 9.59 -0.40
CA GLU A 6 -28.27 8.28 -0.21
C GLU A 6 -26.99 8.13 -1.03
N MET A 7 -25.96 7.59 -0.38
CA MET A 7 -24.69 7.25 -1.00
C MET A 7 -24.37 5.78 -0.72
N ILE A 8 -23.64 5.17 -1.64
CA ILE A 8 -23.07 3.83 -1.45
C ILE A 8 -21.56 3.92 -1.46
N HIS A 9 -20.94 3.08 -0.63
CA HIS A 9 -19.50 2.92 -0.60
C HIS A 9 -19.04 2.17 -1.84
N THR A 10 -18.13 2.75 -2.62
CA THR A 10 -17.66 2.17 -3.89
C THR A 10 -16.24 1.61 -3.82
N GLU A 11 -15.42 2.09 -2.89
CA GLU A 11 -14.00 1.71 -2.83
C GLU A 11 -13.41 1.89 -1.43
N ASN A 12 -12.55 0.96 -1.02
CA ASN A 12 -11.62 1.16 0.11
C ASN A 12 -10.20 1.40 -0.42
N SER A 13 -9.54 2.46 0.07
CA SER A 13 -8.13 2.72 -0.21
C SER A 13 -7.30 2.61 1.07
N TYR A 14 -6.87 1.39 1.39
CA TYR A 14 -6.03 1.13 2.57
C TYR A 14 -4.66 1.80 2.44
N LYS A 15 -4.21 2.41 3.53
CA LYS A 15 -2.90 3.07 3.63
C LYS A 15 -2.01 2.28 4.58
N TYR A 16 -0.73 2.19 4.25
CA TYR A 16 0.22 1.36 4.97
C TYR A 16 1.44 2.18 5.40
N PRO A 17 1.90 2.03 6.65
CA PRO A 17 3.23 2.47 7.03
C PRO A 17 4.30 1.71 6.24
N LYS A 18 5.39 2.38 5.86
CA LYS A 18 6.51 1.77 5.14
C LYS A 18 6.99 0.46 5.77
N ALA A 19 7.21 0.46 7.09
CA ALA A 19 7.69 -0.72 7.81
C ALA A 19 6.75 -1.94 7.69
N MET A 20 5.43 -1.70 7.75
CA MET A 20 4.43 -2.75 7.61
C MET A 20 4.44 -3.33 6.20
N PHE A 21 4.48 -2.48 5.17
CA PHE A 21 4.47 -2.95 3.79
C PHE A 21 5.73 -3.74 3.44
N LEU A 22 6.89 -3.31 3.92
CA LEU A 22 8.15 -4.05 3.75
C LEU A 22 8.11 -5.42 4.45
N LYS A 23 7.52 -5.49 5.65
CA LYS A 23 7.33 -6.76 6.35
C LYS A 23 6.45 -7.72 5.57
N MET A 24 5.35 -7.24 4.99
CA MET A 24 4.46 -8.08 4.16
C MET A 24 5.20 -8.65 2.94
N LEU A 25 6.07 -7.87 2.29
CA LEU A 25 6.89 -8.38 1.18
C LEU A 25 7.82 -9.53 1.63
N GLN A 26 8.44 -9.40 2.79
CA GLN A 26 9.30 -10.45 3.35
C GLN A 26 8.51 -11.71 3.73
N GLU A 27 7.32 -11.55 4.31
CA GLU A 27 6.45 -12.68 4.70
C GLU A 27 6.02 -13.54 3.52
N VAL A 28 5.87 -12.93 2.33
CA VAL A 28 5.57 -13.66 1.09
C VAL A 28 6.81 -14.12 0.32
N GLY A 29 8.00 -13.94 0.92
CA GLY A 29 9.26 -14.52 0.46
C GLY A 29 10.15 -13.62 -0.38
N PHE A 30 9.79 -12.35 -0.62
CA PHE A 30 10.72 -11.43 -1.28
C PHE A 30 11.94 -11.19 -0.38
N THR A 31 13.14 -11.39 -0.92
CA THR A 31 14.39 -11.34 -0.14
C THR A 31 15.25 -10.11 -0.47
N GLN A 32 15.08 -9.52 -1.65
CA GLN A 32 15.71 -8.26 -2.04
C GLN A 32 14.64 -7.20 -2.23
N VAL A 33 14.68 -6.13 -1.43
CA VAL A 33 13.72 -5.02 -1.54
C VAL A 33 14.47 -3.70 -1.53
N THR A 34 14.25 -2.89 -2.56
CA THR A 34 14.65 -1.48 -2.58
C THR A 34 13.40 -0.62 -2.51
N ALA A 35 13.42 0.39 -1.67
CA ALA A 35 12.25 1.22 -1.42
C ALA A 35 12.59 2.71 -1.40
N TRP A 36 11.81 3.49 -2.13
CA TRP A 36 11.93 4.94 -2.24
C TRP A 36 10.65 5.61 -1.77
N THR A 37 10.80 6.82 -1.25
CA THR A 37 9.67 7.65 -0.86
C THR A 37 10.01 9.10 -1.17
N ASP A 38 8.99 9.92 -1.39
CA ASP A 38 9.12 11.38 -1.45
C ASP A 38 9.60 11.95 -0.10
N PRO A 39 10.13 13.19 -0.04
CA PRO A 39 10.67 13.78 1.20
C PRO A 39 9.66 13.80 2.36
N GLU A 40 8.38 13.98 2.04
CA GLU A 40 7.29 14.02 3.02
C GLU A 40 6.74 12.63 3.37
N SER A 41 7.27 11.58 2.74
CA SER A 41 6.89 10.18 2.98
C SER A 41 5.43 9.84 2.68
N ASN A 42 4.80 10.52 1.72
CA ASN A 42 3.40 10.29 1.34
C ASN A 42 3.20 9.09 0.39
N PHE A 43 4.21 8.72 -0.38
CA PHE A 43 4.10 7.66 -1.38
C PHE A 43 5.34 6.77 -1.41
N LEU A 44 5.12 5.46 -1.23
CA LEU A 44 6.16 4.44 -1.21
C LEU A 44 6.19 3.68 -2.53
N VAL A 45 7.37 3.61 -3.15
CA VAL A 45 7.64 2.72 -4.29
C VAL A 45 8.58 1.61 -3.83
N CYS A 46 8.23 0.35 -4.10
CA CYS A 46 9.06 -0.81 -3.80
C CYS A 46 9.40 -1.58 -5.08
N PHE A 47 10.68 -1.85 -5.28
CA PHE A 47 11.18 -2.85 -6.22
C PHE A 47 11.61 -4.08 -5.41
N ALA A 48 11.01 -5.25 -5.68
CA ALA A 48 11.19 -6.46 -4.88
C ALA A 48 11.48 -7.70 -5.75
N GLY A 49 12.41 -8.54 -5.30
CA GLY A 49 12.83 -9.79 -5.96
C GLY A 49 13.08 -10.94 -4.98
N PHE A 50 13.13 -12.17 -5.48
CA PHE A 50 13.27 -13.40 -4.67
C PHE A 50 14.72 -13.91 -4.56
N LYS A 51 15.59 -13.57 -5.51
CA LYS A 51 17.02 -13.90 -5.59
C LYS A 51 17.70 -13.03 -6.64
#